data_AF-A0A561SGA8-F1
#
_entry.id   AF-A0A561SGA8-F1
#
_cell.length_a   1.000
_cell.length_b   1.000
_cell.length_c   1.000
_cell.angle_alpha   90.00
_cell.angle_beta   90.00
_cell.angle_gamma   90.00
#
_symmetry.space_group_name_H-M   'P 1'
#
loop_
_entity.id
_entity.type
_entity.pdbx_description
1 polymer ?
#
loop_
_entity_poly.entity_id
_entity_poly.type
_entity_poly.pdbx_seq_one_letter_code
_entity_poly.pdbx_strand_id
1 'polypeptide(L)'
;MTAERRLTSEELVRELRTALDADTGWLPALCAPNGPAGLPADAGLEAVVERLLAFTSAPEVPAALTPVLQRAADAADMALVTEGAAHYHHLGTAYAYLTQAQGLIGRDG
;
A
#
# COMPACT_ATOMS: atom_id res chain seq x y z
N MET A 1 -26.41 5.02 8.32
CA MET A 1 -25.30 5.82 8.89
C MET A 1 -24.29 4.85 9.48
N THR A 2 -23.42 4.31 8.65
CA THR A 2 -22.31 3.46 9.11
C THR A 2 -21.27 4.41 9.70
N ALA A 3 -21.08 4.38 11.02
CA ALA A 3 -19.95 5.05 11.61
C ALA A 3 -18.69 4.42 11.00
N GLU A 4 -18.01 5.16 10.13
CA GLU A 4 -16.72 4.78 9.58
C GLU A 4 -15.76 4.63 10.76
N ARG A 5 -15.57 3.39 11.21
CA ARG A 5 -14.66 3.07 12.31
C ARG A 5 -13.28 3.52 11.90
N ARG A 6 -12.69 4.47 12.64
CA ARG A 6 -11.29 4.84 12.44
C ARG A 6 -10.43 3.63 12.75
N LEU A 7 -9.63 3.21 11.78
CA LEU A 7 -8.65 2.15 11.94
C LEU A 7 -7.60 2.59 12.97
N THR A 8 -7.02 1.64 13.68
CA THR A 8 -5.82 1.83 14.51
C THR A 8 -4.56 1.80 13.64
N SER A 9 -3.40 2.21 14.18
CA SER A 9 -2.10 2.10 13.47
C SER A 9 -1.79 0.65 13.05
N GLU A 10 -2.06 -0.33 13.92
CA GLU A 10 -1.85 -1.74 13.60
C GLU A 10 -2.78 -2.23 12.48
N GLU A 11 -4.04 -1.80 12.50
CA GLU A 11 -4.98 -2.09 11.42
C GLU A 11 -4.55 -1.42 10.11
N LEU A 12 -4.05 -0.18 10.14
CA LEU A 12 -3.51 0.49 8.95
C LEU A 12 -2.33 -0.29 8.35
N VAL A 13 -1.35 -0.69 9.17
CA VAL A 13 -0.24 -1.52 8.69
C VAL A 13 -0.74 -2.84 8.10
N ARG A 14 -1.74 -3.46 8.73
CA ARG A 14 -2.36 -4.68 8.21
C ARG A 14 -2.98 -4.44 6.84
N GLU A 15 -3.75 -3.37 6.65
CA GLU A 15 -4.37 -3.06 5.35
C GLU A 15 -3.32 -2.79 4.26
N LEU A 16 -2.26 -2.03 4.58
CA LEU A 16 -1.13 -1.82 3.66
C LEU A 16 -0.52 -3.16 3.23
N ARG A 17 -0.33 -4.08 4.18
CA ARG A 17 0.21 -5.42 3.91
C ARG A 17 -0.76 -6.28 3.10
N THR A 18 -2.05 -6.27 3.42
CA THR A 18 -3.07 -7.03 2.68
C THR A 18 -3.10 -6.64 1.21
N ALA A 19 -2.94 -5.36 0.87
CA ALA A 19 -2.85 -4.91 -0.53
C ALA A 19 -1.68 -5.55 -1.30
N LEU A 20 -0.60 -5.87 -0.58
CA LEU A 20 0.65 -6.43 -1.09
C LEU A 20 0.79 -7.93 -0.88
N ASP A 21 -0.18 -8.58 -0.26
CA ASP A 21 -0.10 -9.99 0.12
C ASP A 21 0.16 -10.90 -1.10
N ALA A 22 1.03 -11.90 -0.94
CA ALA A 22 1.45 -12.76 -2.04
C ALA A 22 0.31 -13.61 -2.62
N ASP A 23 -0.66 -14.00 -1.80
CA ASP A 23 -1.73 -14.91 -2.18
C ASP A 23 -3.03 -14.16 -2.52
N THR A 24 -3.29 -13.06 -1.83
CA THR A 24 -4.58 -12.34 -1.86
C THR A 24 -4.46 -10.86 -2.24
N GLY A 25 -3.25 -10.34 -2.36
CA GLY A 25 -2.99 -8.94 -2.62
C GLY A 25 -3.38 -8.53 -4.04
N TRP A 26 -4.10 -7.41 -4.15
CA TRP A 26 -4.54 -6.91 -5.44
C TRP A 26 -3.38 -6.35 -6.27
N LEU A 27 -2.34 -5.78 -5.65
CA LEU A 27 -1.24 -5.17 -6.38
C LEU A 27 -0.32 -6.22 -7.03
N PRO A 28 0.10 -7.29 -6.34
CA PRO A 28 0.76 -8.42 -6.99
C PRO A 28 -0.12 -9.08 -8.07
N ALA A 29 -1.41 -9.27 -7.80
CA ALA A 29 -2.34 -9.88 -8.78
C ALA A 29 -2.46 -9.05 -10.06
N LEU A 30 -2.40 -7.71 -9.96
CA LEU A 30 -2.43 -6.81 -11.12
C LEU A 30 -1.20 -6.98 -12.02
N CYS A 31 -0.04 -7.25 -11.43
CA CYS A 31 1.24 -7.29 -12.15
C CYS A 31 1.69 -8.72 -12.50
N ALA A 32 0.97 -9.72 -12.02
CA ALA A 32 1.28 -11.12 -12.24
C ALA A 32 1.18 -11.49 -13.74
N PRO A 33 1.99 -12.46 -14.23
CA PRO A 33 2.99 -13.22 -13.48
C PRO A 33 4.39 -12.58 -13.47
N ASN A 34 4.61 -11.47 -14.18
CA ASN A 34 5.95 -10.95 -14.46
C ASN A 34 6.41 -9.84 -13.51
N GLY A 35 5.48 -9.25 -12.75
CA GLY A 35 5.79 -8.18 -11.82
C GLY A 35 6.39 -8.65 -10.49
N PRO A 36 6.64 -7.72 -9.56
CA PRO A 36 7.12 -8.04 -8.23
C PRO A 36 6.20 -9.02 -7.52
N ALA A 37 6.79 -9.96 -6.76
CA ALA A 37 6.02 -10.85 -5.90
C ALA A 37 5.23 -10.04 -4.84
N GLY A 38 4.30 -10.67 -4.14
CA GLY A 38 3.73 -10.09 -2.92
C GLY A 38 4.56 -10.38 -1.66
N LEU A 39 4.08 -9.88 -0.53
CA LEU A 39 4.66 -10.03 0.79
C LEU A 39 4.03 -11.20 1.55
N PRO A 40 4.77 -11.84 2.48
CA PRO A 40 4.17 -12.77 3.42
C PRO A 40 3.23 -12.05 4.39
N ALA A 41 2.25 -12.78 4.91
CA ALA A 41 1.18 -12.26 5.76
C ALA A 41 1.65 -11.70 7.12
N ASP A 42 2.91 -11.87 7.51
CA ASP A 42 3.52 -11.35 8.74
C ASP A 42 4.58 -10.27 8.49
N ALA A 43 4.75 -9.82 7.24
CA ALA A 43 5.70 -8.77 6.89
C ALA A 43 5.49 -7.49 7.72
N GLY A 44 6.61 -6.87 8.11
CA GLY A 44 6.63 -5.59 8.81
C GLY A 44 6.49 -4.38 7.86
N LEU A 45 6.34 -3.19 8.44
CA LEU A 45 6.16 -1.95 7.68
C LEU A 45 7.36 -1.61 6.78
N GLU A 46 8.58 -1.98 7.17
CA GLU A 46 9.78 -1.81 6.34
C GLU A 46 9.67 -2.58 5.01
N ALA A 47 9.28 -3.85 5.09
CA ALA A 47 9.04 -4.68 3.91
C ALA A 47 7.88 -4.16 3.05
N VAL A 48 6.85 -3.54 3.66
CA VAL A 48 5.77 -2.86 2.94
C VAL A 48 6.32 -1.68 2.11
N VAL A 49 7.17 -0.84 2.70
CA VAL A 49 7.79 0.30 2.00
C VAL A 49 8.63 -0.19 0.83
N GLU A 50 9.56 -1.11 1.09
CA GLU A 50 10.43 -1.67 0.04
C GLU A 50 9.62 -2.28 -1.09
N ARG A 51 8.53 -2.98 -0.76
CA ARG A 51 7.70 -3.62 -1.78
C ARG A 51 6.91 -2.60 -2.60
N LEU A 52 6.37 -1.55 -1.99
CA LEU A 52 5.70 -0.48 -2.74
C LEU A 52 6.66 0.17 -3.74
N LEU A 53 7.90 0.44 -3.34
CA LEU A 53 8.94 0.97 -4.23
C LEU A 53 9.32 0.00 -5.35
N ALA A 54 9.33 -1.31 -5.09
CA ALA A 54 9.55 -2.30 -6.13
C ALA A 54 8.43 -2.26 -7.19
N PHE A 55 7.17 -2.09 -6.78
CA PHE A 55 6.05 -1.92 -7.70
C PHE A 55 6.12 -0.60 -8.48
N THR A 56 6.56 0.52 -7.88
CA THR A 56 6.68 1.78 -8.65
C THR A 56 7.68 1.70 -9.78
N SER A 57 8.68 0.82 -9.65
CA SER A 57 9.73 0.61 -10.65
C SER A 57 9.42 -0.52 -11.65
N ALA A 58 8.33 -1.26 -11.43
CA ALA A 58 7.99 -2.41 -12.26
C ALA A 58 7.29 -1.98 -13.56
N PRO A 59 7.74 -2.44 -14.74
CA PRO A 59 7.12 -2.09 -16.01
C PRO A 59 5.69 -2.64 -16.17
N GLU A 60 5.32 -3.65 -15.39
CA GLU A 60 3.97 -4.21 -15.36
C GLU A 60 2.96 -3.29 -14.66
N VAL A 61 3.43 -2.34 -13.84
CA VAL A 61 2.55 -1.40 -13.15
C VAL A 61 2.06 -0.33 -14.13
N PRO A 62 0.73 -0.11 -14.24
CA PRO A 62 0.19 0.97 -15.05
C PRO A 62 0.78 2.32 -14.64
N ALA A 63 1.24 3.10 -15.62
CA ALA A 63 1.90 4.39 -15.38
C ALA A 63 1.06 5.37 -14.54
N ALA A 64 -0.27 5.27 -14.59
CA ALA A 64 -1.19 6.06 -13.77
C ALA A 64 -1.11 5.72 -12.26
N LEU A 65 -0.75 4.48 -11.91
CA LEU A 65 -0.61 4.03 -10.53
C LEU A 65 0.75 4.36 -9.94
N THR A 66 1.82 4.37 -10.74
CA THR A 66 3.20 4.68 -10.30
C THR A 66 3.31 5.91 -9.37
N PRO A 67 2.78 7.10 -9.72
CA PRO A 67 2.91 8.27 -8.84
C PRO A 67 2.12 8.14 -7.54
N VAL A 68 1.01 7.39 -7.54
CA VAL A 68 0.18 7.18 -6.35
C VAL A 68 0.84 6.16 -5.41
N LEU A 69 1.37 5.07 -5.98
CA LEU A 69 2.13 4.07 -5.23
C LEU A 69 3.42 4.66 -4.65
N GLN A 70 4.09 5.57 -5.35
CA GLN A 70 5.26 6.26 -4.82
C GLN A 70 4.92 7.09 -3.60
N ARG A 71 3.81 7.85 -3.64
CA ARG A 71 3.34 8.62 -2.48
C ARG A 71 2.92 7.73 -1.32
N ALA A 72 2.35 6.56 -1.61
CA ALA A 72 2.04 5.57 -0.58
C ALA A 72 3.32 5.06 0.10
N ALA A 73 4.37 4.77 -0.69
CA ALA A 73 5.67 4.36 -0.18
C ALA A 73 6.32 5.46 0.66
N ASP A 74 6.39 6.70 0.16
CA ASP A 74 6.98 7.83 0.88
C ASP A 74 6.28 8.09 2.22
N ALA A 75 4.94 7.99 2.25
CA ALA A 75 4.17 8.15 3.48
C ALA A 75 4.42 6.99 4.47
N ALA A 76 4.53 5.75 3.99
CA ALA A 76 4.84 4.60 4.82
C ALA A 76 6.29 4.67 5.36
N ASP A 77 7.23 5.18 4.58
CA ASP A 77 8.62 5.41 4.99
C ASP A 77 8.69 6.46 6.12
N MET A 78 7.97 7.57 5.97
CA MET A 78 7.84 8.57 7.04
C MET A 78 7.21 7.98 8.32
N ALA A 79 6.33 7.00 8.21
CA ALA A 79 5.79 6.30 9.37
C ALA A 79 6.83 5.44 10.11
N LEU A 80 7.89 4.95 9.44
CA LEU A 80 8.97 4.19 10.09
C LEU A 80 9.79 5.03 11.07
N VAL A 81 9.95 6.33 10.77
CA VAL A 81 10.82 7.25 11.53
C VAL A 81 10.05 8.19 12.46
N THR A 82 8.73 8.06 12.53
CA THR A 82 7.86 8.89 13.38
C THR A 82 7.17 8.07 14.45
N GLU A 83 6.72 8.75 15.51
CA GLU A 83 6.04 8.13 16.65
C GLU A 83 4.68 8.79 16.93
N GLY A 84 3.84 8.13 17.74
CA GLY A 84 2.59 8.69 18.25
C GLY A 84 1.61 9.15 17.15
N ALA A 85 1.15 10.39 17.25
CA ALA A 85 0.16 10.94 16.31
C ALA A 85 0.70 11.13 14.88
N ALA A 86 2.00 11.42 14.73
CA ALA A 86 2.62 11.58 13.41
C ALA A 86 2.72 10.23 12.69
N HIS A 87 3.12 9.18 13.42
CA HIS A 87 3.12 7.80 12.90
C HIS A 87 1.74 7.39 12.37
N TYR A 88 0.69 7.58 13.18
CA TYR A 88 -0.69 7.30 12.77
C TYR A 88 -1.11 8.11 11.53
N HIS A 89 -0.76 9.40 11.48
CA HIS A 89 -1.08 10.26 10.35
C HIS A 89 -0.42 9.79 9.05
N HIS A 90 0.85 9.41 9.11
CA HIS A 90 1.61 8.92 7.95
C HIS A 90 1.07 7.57 7.46
N LEU A 91 0.75 6.64 8.37
CA LEU A 91 0.08 5.38 8.02
C LEU A 91 -1.28 5.61 7.35
N GLY A 92 -2.09 6.53 7.89
CA GLY A 92 -3.39 6.88 7.30
C GLY A 92 -3.23 7.48 5.90
N THR A 93 -2.17 8.28 5.69
CA THR A 93 -1.84 8.86 4.38
C THR A 93 -1.41 7.79 3.38
N ALA A 94 -0.55 6.86 3.78
CA ALA A 94 -0.16 5.73 2.93
C ALA A 94 -1.37 4.90 2.50
N TYR A 95 -2.26 4.59 3.45
CA TYR A 95 -3.48 3.83 3.18
C TYR A 95 -4.45 4.59 2.25
N ALA A 96 -4.60 5.90 2.43
CA ALA A 96 -5.40 6.74 1.54
C ALA A 96 -4.88 6.73 0.09
N TYR A 97 -3.55 6.74 -0.12
CA TYR A 97 -2.99 6.60 -1.46
C TYR A 97 -3.20 5.21 -2.05
N LEU A 98 -3.07 4.14 -1.26
CA LEU A 98 -3.36 2.78 -1.77
C LEU A 98 -4.83 2.58 -2.14
N THR A 99 -5.76 3.08 -1.34
CA THR A 99 -7.20 3.05 -1.68
C THR A 99 -7.51 3.90 -2.92
N GLN A 100 -6.85 5.05 -3.08
CA GLN A 100 -6.92 5.83 -4.31
C GLN A 100 -6.40 5.03 -5.52
N ALA A 101 -5.24 4.37 -5.40
CA ALA A 101 -4.68 3.53 -6.46
C ALA A 101 -5.65 2.39 -6.84
N GLN A 102 -6.23 1.71 -5.85
CA GLN A 102 -7.22 0.67 -6.07
C GLN A 102 -8.48 1.21 -6.77
N GLY A 103 -8.94 2.40 -6.39
CA GLY A 103 -10.08 3.06 -7.02
C GLY A 103 -9.84 3.48 -8.48
N LEU A 104 -8.59 3.71 -8.88
CA LEU A 104 -8.24 3.97 -10.29
C LEU A 104 -8.43 2.71 -11.15
N ILE A 105 -8.07 1.54 -10.64
CA ILE A 105 -8.25 0.25 -11.35
C ILE A 105 -9.74 -0.01 -11.65
N GLY A 106 -10.61 0.28 -10.68
CA GLY A 106 -12.06 0.05 -10.82
C GLY A 106 -12.79 1.02 -11.77
N ARG A 107 -12.14 2.09 -12.26
CA ARG A 107 -12.76 3.05 -13.20
C ARG A 107 -12.43 2.79 -14.66
N ASP A 108 -11.45 1.95 -14.94
CA ASP A 108 -11.02 1.57 -16.29
C ASP A 108 -11.58 0.17 -16.70
N GLY A 109 -12.54 -0.36 -15.93
CA GLY A 109 -13.24 -1.64 -16.18
C GLY A 109 -14.64 -1.49 -16.74
#